data_AF-A0A1X1MXV8-F1
#
_entry.id   AF-A0A1X1MXV8-F1
#
_cell.length_a   1.000
_cell.length_b   1.000
_cell.length_c   1.000
_cell.angle_alpha   90.00
_cell.angle_beta   90.00
_cell.angle_gamma   90.00
#
_symmetry.space_group_name_H-M   'P 1'
#
loop_
_entity.id
_entity.type
_entity.pdbx_description
1 polymer ?
#
loop_
_entity_poly.entity_id
_entity_poly.type
_entity_poly.pdbx_seq_one_letter_code
_entity_poly.pdbx_strand_id
1 'polypeptide(L)' 'MHHRFLAGHGQVIILDEWDSTEAFQEFFTNQPEIAALMRDAGVEGPPEIQVWQPIEGAPDTF' A
#
# COMPACT_ATOMS: atom_id res chain seq x y z
N MET A 1 -5.70 -9.90 -4.86
CA MET A 1 -5.35 -8.64 -4.17
C MET A 1 -6.13 -8.52 -2.88
N HIS A 2 -5.40 -8.35 -1.79
CA HIS A 2 -5.96 -8.09 -0.46
C HIS A 2 -5.53 -6.70 0.00
N HIS A 3 -6.46 -5.96 0.57
CA HIS A 3 -6.26 -4.59 1.04
C HIS A 3 -6.69 -4.51 2.50
N ARG A 4 -5.81 -4.02 3.39
CA ARG A 4 -6.11 -3.92 4.82
C ARG A 4 -5.57 -2.62 5.43
N PHE A 5 -6.44 -1.92 6.13
CA PHE A 5 -6.06 -0.82 7.02
C PHE A 5 -5.74 -1.35 8.41
N LEU A 6 -4.61 -0.90 8.95
CA LEU A 6 -4.11 -1.21 10.28
C LEU A 6 -3.82 0.11 11.00
N ALA A 7 -4.08 0.18 12.30
CA ALA A 7 -3.77 1.35 13.10
C ALA A 7 -3.15 0.93 14.44
N GLY A 8 -2.10 1.61 14.87
CA GLY A 8 -1.38 1.32 16.10
C GLY A 8 -0.11 2.15 16.24
N HIS A 9 0.39 2.33 17.47
CA HIS A 9 1.61 3.10 17.76
C HIS A 9 1.62 4.53 17.17
N GLY A 10 0.44 5.16 17.07
CA GLY A 10 0.30 6.50 16.48
C GLY A 10 0.45 6.53 14.96
N GLN A 11 0.39 5.38 14.29
CA GLN A 11 0.54 5.25 12.85
C GLN A 11 -0.66 4.52 12.23
N VAL A 12 -0.92 4.82 10.96
CA VAL A 12 -1.81 4.06 10.09
C VAL A 12 -0.94 3.37 9.06
N ILE A 13 -1.14 2.06 8.92
CA ILE A 13 -0.45 1.22 7.93
C ILE A 13 -1.52 0.71 6.96
N ILE A 14 -1.22 0.80 5.67
CA ILE A 14 -2.00 0.17 4.62
C ILE A 14 -1.16 -1.01 4.14
N LEU A 15 -1.66 -2.22 4.35
CA LEU A 15 -1.04 -3.43 3.83
C LEU A 15 -1.79 -3.87 2.59
N ASP A 16 -1.06 -3.86 1.48
CA ASP A 16 -1.55 -4.30 0.19
C ASP A 16 -0.77 -5.48 -0.35
N GLU A 17 -1.51 -6.46 -0.85
CA GLU A 17 -0.97 -7.63 -1.53
C GLU A 17 -1.25 -7.53 -3.03
N TRP A 18 -0.17 -7.54 -3.80
CA TRP A 18 -0.15 -7.41 -5.25
C TRP A 18 0.55 -8.61 -5.87
N ASP A 19 0.15 -8.96 -7.09
CA ASP A 19 0.80 -10.03 -7.86
C ASP A 19 2.25 -9.65 -8.21
N SER A 20 2.53 -8.36 -8.38
CA SER A 20 3.90 -7.83 -8.55
C SER A 20 4.03 -6.36 -8.13
N THR A 21 5.26 -5.91 -7.94
CA THR A 21 5.59 -4.51 -7.65
C THR A 21 5.18 -3.57 -8.79
N GLU A 22 5.33 -4.03 -10.03
CA GLU A 22 5.00 -3.27 -11.23
C GLU A 22 3.49 -3.02 -11.32
N ALA A 23 2.67 -4.03 -11.00
CA ALA A 23 1.22 -3.89 -10.97
C ALA A 23 0.76 -2.81 -9.97
N PHE A 24 1.41 -2.72 -8.80
CA PHE A 24 1.17 -1.64 -7.84
C PHE A 24 1.52 -0.27 -8.42
N GLN A 25 2.70 -0.15 -9.04
CA GLN A 25 3.16 1.12 -9.61
C GLN A 25 2.25 1.60 -10.76
N GLU A 26 1.83 0.70 -11.64
CA GLU A 26 0.91 1.01 -12.74
C GLU A 26 -0.46 1.47 -12.21
N PHE A 27 -0.99 0.81 -11.19
CA PHE A 27 -2.28 1.18 -10.59
C PHE A 27 -2.30 2.63 -10.07
N PHE A 28 -1.27 3.03 -9.32
CA PHE A 28 -1.18 4.38 -8.75
C PHE A 28 -0.81 5.43 -9.80
N THR A 29 -0.03 5.07 -10.81
CA THR A 29 0.28 5.96 -11.94
C THR A 29 -0.98 6.31 -12.74
N ASN A 30 -1.92 5.37 -12.85
CA ASN A 30 -3.14 5.52 -13.65
C ASN A 30 -4.34 6.12 -12.88
N GLN A 31 -4.19 6.46 -11.60
CA GLN A 31 -5.28 7.00 -10.77
C GLN A 31 -4.92 8.35 -10.11
N PRO A 32 -4.86 9.43 -10.89
CA PRO A 32 -4.56 10.77 -10.37
C PRO A 32 -5.57 11.27 -9.32
N GLU A 33 -6.79 10.73 -9.30
CA GLU A 33 -7.83 11.04 -8.32
C GLU A 33 -7.46 10.63 -6.89
N ILE A 34 -6.67 9.57 -6.71
CA ILE A 34 -6.22 9.14 -5.39
C ILE A 34 -5.30 10.20 -4.77
N ALA A 35 -4.39 10.76 -5.57
CA ALA A 35 -3.51 11.83 -5.12
C ALA A 35 -4.30 13.08 -4.70
N ALA A 36 -5.38 13.41 -5.42
CA ALA A 36 -6.26 14.51 -5.06
C ALA A 36 -6.99 14.26 -3.72
N LEU A 37 -7.53 13.05 -3.52
CA LEU A 37 -8.19 12.65 -2.28
C LEU A 37 -7.24 12.73 -1.08
N MET A 38 -6.00 12.23 -1.22
CA MET A 38 -5.01 12.24 -0.14
C MET A 38 -4.63 13.67 0.28
N ARG A 39 -4.45 14.57 -0.69
CA ARG A 39 -4.22 15.99 -0.41
C ARG A 39 -5.40 16.59 0.36
N ASP A 40 -6.63 16.32 -0.07
CA ASP A 40 -7.83 16.88 0.56
C ASP A 40 -8.06 16.31 1.97
N ALA A 41 -7.56 15.10 2.24
CA ALA A 41 -7.53 14.48 3.57
C ALA A 41 -6.44 15.06 4.51
N GLY A 42 -5.62 16.00 4.03
CA GLY A 42 -4.58 16.64 4.83
C GLY A 42 -3.27 15.86 4.93
N VAL A 43 -3.00 14.93 4.01
CA VAL A 43 -1.72 14.22 3.95
C VAL A 43 -0.61 15.22 3.60
N GLU A 44 0.35 15.39 4.51
CA GLU A 44 1.38 16.45 4.42
C GLU A 44 2.58 16.09 3.52
N GLY A 45 2.66 14.85 3.05
CA GLY A 45 3.75 14.37 2.21
C GLY A 45 3.48 12.99 1.62
N PRO A 46 4.30 12.53 0.66
CA PRO A 46 4.12 11.20 0.09
C PRO A 46 4.22 10.14 1.20
N PRO A 47 3.37 9.10 1.19
CA PRO A 47 3.53 7.99 2.11
C PRO A 47 4.88 7.32 1.87
N GLU A 48 5.46 6.79 2.93
CA GLU A 48 6.60 5.88 2.79
C GLU A 48 6.09 4.55 2.22
N ILE A 49 6.62 4.15 1.07
CA ILE A 49 6.27 2.87 0.42
C ILE A 49 7.39 1.88 0.69
N GLN A 50 7.06 0.81 1.40
CA GLN A 50 7.96 -0.33 1.59
C GLN A 50 7.38 -1.53 0.83
N VAL A 51 8.24 -2.19 0.04
CA VAL A 51 7.89 -3.41 -0.69
C VAL A 51 8.53 -4.58 0.02
N TRP A 52 7.71 -5.51 0.49
CA TRP A 52 8.16 -6.74 1.12
C TRP A 52 7.93 -7.94 0.21
N GLN A 53 8.83 -8.91 0.27
CA GLN A 53 8.67 -10.17 -0.41
C GLN A 53 8.20 -11.23 0.59
N PRO A 54 7.30 -12.15 0.18
CA PRO A 54 6.93 -13.27 1.03
C PRO A 54 8.15 -14.14 1.32
N ILE A 55 8.19 -14.74 2.51
CA ILE A 55 9.21 -15.70 2.88
C ILE A 55 8.81 -17.06 2.28
N GLU A 56 9.65 -17.60 1.40
CA GLU A 56 9.41 -18.91 0.80
C GLU A 56 9.34 -20.01 1.87
N GLY A 57 8.28 -20.83 1.83
CA GLY A 57 8.08 -21.93 2.77
C GLY A 57 7.58 -21.53 4.16
N ALA A 58 7.24 -20.26 4.38
CA ALA A 58 6.53 -19.87 5.59
C ALA A 58 5.12 -20.52 5.62
N PRO A 59 4.61 -20.91 6.81
CA PRO A 59 3.22 -21.33 6.92
C PRO A 59 2.29 -20.17 6.54
N ASP A 60 1.11 -20.50 6.02
CA ASP A 60 0.05 -19.54 5.67
C ASP A 60 0.45 -18.50 4.59
N THR A 61 1.34 -18.87 3.66
CA THR A 61 1.50 -18.16 2.37
C THR A 61 0.36 -18.53 1.43
N PHE A 62 -0.36 -17.55 0.90
CA PHE A 62 -1.45 -17.74 -0.09
C PHE A 62 -0.92 -17.82 -1.52
#